data_AF-A0ABD0BJ32-F1
#
_entry.id   AF-A0ABD0BJ32-F1
#
_cell.length_a   1.000
_cell.length_b   1.000
_cell.length_c   1.000
_cell.angle_alpha   90.00
_cell.angle_beta   90.00
_cell.angle_gamma   90.00
#
_symmetry.space_group_name_H-M   'P 1'
#
loop_
_entity.id
_entity.type
_entity.pdbx_description
1 polymer ?
#
loop_
_entity_poly.entity_id
_entity_poly.type
_entity_poly.pdbx_seq_one_letter_code
_entity_poly.pdbx_strand_id
1 'polypeptide(L)'
;MFRNAAGMGVDAILFGNGCADPLYRRVVRVSMGHVLRTPFAHFGGKRTTWQRELEELKDAGFHLVSLTPHPEADHLADALVDATGRPYDKVALLVGAEGPGLTEHAMRATDVRARIPMAPGTDSLNLATSAAIAFYERDRSLR
;
A
#
# COMPACT_ATOMS: atom_id res chain seq x y z
N MET A 1 5.49 8.97 -1.01
CA MET A 1 5.75 7.59 -0.56
C MET A 1 6.86 7.54 0.50
N PHE A 2 8.16 7.47 0.16
CA PHE A 2 9.26 7.32 1.14
C PHE A 2 9.23 8.26 2.35
N ARG A 3 8.99 9.56 2.15
CA ARG A 3 8.90 10.51 3.27
C ARG A 3 7.73 10.22 4.21
N ASN A 4 6.57 9.87 3.68
CA ASN A 4 5.39 9.53 4.48
C ASN A 4 5.62 8.21 5.21
N ALA A 5 6.13 7.21 4.50
CA ALA A 5 6.49 5.90 5.05
C ALA A 5 7.46 6.02 6.24
N ALA A 6 8.55 6.76 6.07
CA ALA A 6 9.52 6.99 7.14
C ALA A 6 8.94 7.78 8.32
N GLY A 7 8.12 8.79 8.05
CA GLY A 7 7.49 9.60 9.10
C GLY A 7 6.39 8.87 9.89
N MET A 8 5.86 7.76 9.36
CA MET A 8 4.76 6.99 9.93
C MET A 8 5.15 5.55 10.29
N GLY A 9 6.45 5.28 10.43
CA GLY A 9 6.94 4.01 10.95
C GLY A 9 6.76 2.80 10.03
N VAL A 10 6.68 3.00 8.70
CA VAL A 10 6.62 1.88 7.74
C VAL A 10 7.99 1.20 7.63
N ASP A 11 8.02 -0.12 7.80
CA ASP A 11 9.24 -0.92 7.84
C ASP A 11 9.98 -1.00 6.49
N ALA A 12 9.23 -1.15 5.40
CA ALA A 12 9.79 -1.27 4.05
C ALA A 12 8.79 -0.87 2.97
N ILE A 13 9.31 -0.54 1.78
CA ILE A 13 8.52 -0.33 0.56
C ILE A 13 8.88 -1.39 -0.48
N LEU A 14 7.87 -2.10 -0.97
CA LEU A 14 8.06 -3.13 -2.00
C LEU A 14 7.52 -2.62 -3.34
N PHE A 15 8.30 -2.78 -4.40
CA PHE A 15 7.98 -2.30 -5.74
C PHE A 15 7.56 -3.45 -6.64
N GLY A 16 6.35 -3.34 -7.21
CA GLY A 16 5.93 -4.20 -8.31
C GLY A 16 6.62 -3.84 -9.63
N ASN A 17 6.36 -4.65 -10.66
CA ASN A 17 6.95 -4.41 -11.98
C ASN A 17 6.38 -3.13 -12.64
N GLY A 18 7.27 -2.29 -13.18
CA GLY A 18 6.90 -1.04 -13.87
C GLY A 18 6.87 0.20 -12.98
N CYS A 19 7.23 0.06 -11.70
CA CYS A 19 7.55 1.19 -10.84
C CYS A 19 8.81 1.92 -11.32
N ALA A 20 8.88 3.22 -11.04
CA ALA A 20 10.09 4.00 -11.32
C ALA A 20 11.20 3.62 -10.33
N ASP A 21 12.45 3.76 -10.78
CA ASP A 21 13.64 3.49 -9.95
C ASP A 21 13.62 4.33 -8.65
N PRO A 22 13.63 3.73 -7.45
CA PRO A 22 13.61 4.50 -6.21
C PRO A 22 14.83 5.44 -6.06
N LEU A 23 15.95 5.18 -6.74
CA LEU A 23 17.18 5.96 -6.64
C LEU A 23 17.34 7.03 -7.73
N TYR A 24 16.39 7.19 -8.65
CA TYR A 24 16.51 8.28 -9.62
C TYR A 24 16.34 9.66 -8.96
N ARG A 25 17.04 10.67 -9.49
CA ARG A 25 17.22 12.00 -8.89
C ARG A 25 15.97 12.66 -8.30
N ARG A 26 14.79 12.51 -8.93
CA ARG A 26 13.56 13.17 -8.43
C ARG A 26 13.06 12.50 -7.15
N VAL A 27 13.15 11.16 -7.03
CA VAL A 27 12.69 10.45 -5.83
C VAL A 27 13.56 10.79 -4.64
N VAL A 28 14.88 10.81 -4.83
CA VAL A 28 15.84 11.24 -3.79
C VAL A 28 15.51 12.66 -3.29
N ARG A 29 15.29 13.60 -4.22
CA ARG A 29 14.96 14.98 -3.88
C ARG A 29 13.61 15.12 -3.16
N VAL A 30 12.54 14.53 -3.69
CA VAL A 30 11.18 14.70 -3.16
C VAL A 30 11.00 13.95 -1.83
N SER A 31 11.70 12.83 -1.64
CA SER A 31 11.73 12.12 -0.37
C SER A 31 12.57 12.82 0.70
N MET A 32 13.28 13.90 0.38
CA MET A 32 14.28 14.51 1.28
C MET A 32 15.31 13.50 1.78
N GLY A 33 15.78 12.61 0.89
CA GLY A 33 16.77 11.58 1.21
C GLY A 33 16.25 10.36 1.98
N HIS A 34 14.97 10.30 2.37
CA HIS A 34 14.42 9.14 3.11
C HIS A 34 14.51 7.84 2.31
N VAL A 35 14.54 7.90 0.98
CA VAL A 35 14.76 6.71 0.14
C VAL A 35 16.11 6.01 0.40
N LEU A 36 17.09 6.72 0.96
CA LEU A 36 18.40 6.15 1.31
C LEU A 36 18.41 5.49 2.70
N ARG A 37 17.31 5.59 3.45
CA ARG A 37 17.19 5.09 4.84
C ARG A 37 16.07 4.09 5.04
N THR A 38 14.96 4.25 4.31
CA THR A 38 13.84 3.31 4.36
C THR A 38 14.16 2.08 3.52
N PRO A 39 14.15 0.86 4.09
CA PRO A 39 14.33 -0.36 3.34
C PRO A 39 13.36 -0.46 2.16
N PHE A 40 13.84 -0.97 1.04
CA PHE A 40 12.99 -1.29 -0.10
C PHE A 40 13.52 -2.47 -0.89
N ALA A 41 12.61 -3.15 -1.58
CA ALA A 41 12.93 -4.23 -2.50
C ALA A 41 11.99 -4.20 -3.71
N HIS A 42 12.35 -4.95 -4.75
CA HIS A 42 11.49 -5.14 -5.92
C HIS A 42 11.02 -6.58 -5.94
N PHE A 43 9.73 -6.77 -6.21
CA PHE A 43 9.25 -8.07 -6.63
C PHE A 43 9.86 -8.40 -8.00
N GLY A 44 10.19 -9.66 -8.19
CA GLY A 44 10.49 -10.23 -9.47
C GLY A 44 9.25 -10.36 -10.36
N GLY A 45 9.44 -11.01 -11.50
CA GLY A 45 8.40 -11.21 -12.49
C GLY A 45 8.14 -10.00 -13.42
N LYS A 46 7.16 -10.18 -14.31
CA LYS A 46 6.76 -9.19 -15.32
C LYS A 46 5.56 -8.38 -14.84
N ARG A 47 5.17 -7.37 -15.63
CA ARG A 47 4.00 -6.50 -15.39
C ARG A 47 2.73 -7.26 -14.98
N THR A 48 2.53 -8.46 -15.51
CA THR A 48 1.33 -9.29 -15.30
C THR A 48 1.52 -10.43 -14.30
N THR A 49 2.72 -10.61 -13.73
CA THR A 49 3.01 -11.77 -12.87
C THR A 49 3.70 -11.43 -11.55
N TRP A 50 4.16 -10.20 -11.35
CA TRP A 50 4.86 -9.80 -10.11
C TRP A 50 4.01 -10.04 -8.85
N GLN A 51 2.69 -9.94 -8.97
CA GLN A 51 1.76 -10.14 -7.85
C GLN A 51 1.78 -11.58 -7.30
N ARG A 52 2.41 -12.53 -8.00
CA ARG A 52 2.57 -13.91 -7.49
C ARG A 52 3.53 -13.98 -6.30
N GLU A 53 4.48 -13.04 -6.20
CA GLU A 53 5.42 -12.98 -5.06
C GLU A 53 4.77 -12.38 -3.80
N LEU A 54 3.53 -11.88 -3.89
CA LEU A 54 2.76 -11.53 -2.70
C LEU A 54 2.48 -12.75 -1.81
N GLU A 55 2.54 -13.97 -2.36
CA GLU A 55 2.41 -15.20 -1.58
C GLU A 55 3.52 -15.29 -0.51
N GLU A 56 4.73 -14.83 -0.80
CA GLU A 56 5.83 -14.84 0.18
C GLU A 56 5.52 -13.96 1.41
N LEU A 57 4.78 -12.87 1.20
CA LEU A 57 4.31 -12.03 2.31
C LEU A 57 3.22 -12.74 3.11
N LYS A 58 2.30 -13.44 2.44
CA LYS A 58 1.26 -14.24 3.12
C LYS A 58 1.89 -15.34 3.97
N ASP A 59 2.85 -16.07 3.42
CA ASP A 59 3.60 -17.11 4.12
C ASP A 59 4.38 -16.53 5.33
N ALA A 60 4.83 -15.28 5.23
CA ALA A 60 5.45 -14.54 6.33
C ALA A 60 4.45 -13.97 7.37
N GLY A 61 3.15 -14.19 7.18
CA GLY A 61 2.07 -13.80 8.07
C GLY A 61 1.56 -12.38 7.88
N PHE A 62 1.80 -11.74 6.72
CA PHE A 62 1.24 -10.42 6.43
C PHE A 62 -0.21 -10.52 5.98
N HIS A 63 -1.07 -9.67 6.56
CA HIS A 63 -2.39 -9.37 6.03
C HIS A 63 -2.27 -8.36 4.88
N LEU A 64 -2.69 -8.74 3.68
CA LEU A 64 -2.54 -7.92 2.47
C LEU A 64 -3.81 -7.11 2.21
N VAL A 65 -3.68 -5.79 2.19
CA VAL A 65 -4.80 -4.85 2.01
C VAL A 65 -4.58 -4.06 0.73
N SER A 66 -5.47 -4.19 -0.25
CA SER A 66 -5.42 -3.41 -1.49
C SER A 66 -6.25 -2.14 -1.40
N LEU A 67 -5.64 -0.98 -1.65
CA LEU A 67 -6.35 0.29 -1.67
C LEU A 67 -6.98 0.56 -3.04
N THR A 68 -8.30 0.73 -3.06
CA THR A 68 -9.09 0.96 -4.27
C THR A 68 -10.30 1.86 -3.97
N PRO A 69 -10.73 2.76 -4.88
CA PRO A 69 -11.95 3.54 -4.70
C PRO A 69 -13.24 2.75 -4.94
N HIS A 70 -13.16 1.43 -5.16
CA HIS A 70 -14.30 0.59 -5.52
C HIS A 70 -15.45 0.70 -4.48
N PRO A 71 -16.72 0.92 -4.89
CA PRO A 71 -17.84 1.06 -3.96
C PRO A 71 -18.16 -0.17 -3.12
N GLU A 72 -17.71 -1.35 -3.55
CA GLU A 72 -17.88 -2.60 -2.79
C GLU A 72 -16.67 -2.94 -1.91
N ALA A 73 -15.62 -2.10 -1.90
CA ALA A 73 -14.49 -2.29 -0.99
C ALA A 73 -14.83 -1.86 0.44
N ASP A 74 -14.25 -2.55 1.41
CA ASP A 74 -14.46 -2.32 2.83
C ASP A 74 -13.92 -0.96 3.25
N HIS A 75 -14.43 -0.42 4.36
CA HIS A 75 -13.84 0.77 4.92
C HIS A 75 -12.40 0.47 5.39
N LEU A 76 -11.46 1.38 5.12
CA LEU A 76 -10.05 1.21 5.49
C LEU A 76 -9.83 0.84 6.97
N ALA A 77 -10.60 1.45 7.88
CA ALA A 77 -10.53 1.14 9.31
C ALA A 77 -10.87 -0.33 9.61
N ASP A 78 -11.90 -0.86 8.95
CA ASP A 78 -12.40 -2.22 9.18
C ASP A 78 -11.46 -3.26 8.55
N ALA A 79 -10.82 -2.92 7.43
CA ALA A 79 -9.84 -3.77 6.76
C ALA A 79 -8.51 -3.94 7.52
N LEU A 80 -8.28 -3.20 8.61
CA LEU A 80 -7.04 -3.24 9.38
C LEU A 80 -7.16 -4.01 10.70
N VAL A 81 -8.34 -4.55 10.98
CA VAL A 81 -8.65 -5.32 12.19
C VAL A 81 -9.23 -6.69 11.83
N ASP A 82 -9.08 -7.65 12.73
CA ASP A 82 -9.70 -8.96 12.61
C ASP A 82 -11.19 -8.92 13.01
N ALA A 83 -11.88 -10.07 12.88
CA ALA A 83 -13.29 -10.19 13.23
C ALA A 83 -13.61 -9.91 14.72
N THR A 84 -12.60 -9.87 15.59
CA THR A 84 -12.73 -9.52 17.02
C THR A 84 -12.42 -8.04 17.30
N GLY A 85 -12.07 -7.26 16.27
CA GLY A 85 -11.67 -5.87 16.37
C GLY A 85 -10.22 -5.67 16.80
N ARG A 86 -9.39 -6.72 16.79
CA ARG A 86 -7.96 -6.60 17.12
C ARG A 86 -7.18 -6.23 15.86
N PRO A 87 -6.21 -5.31 15.93
CA PRO A 87 -5.38 -4.98 14.78
C PRO A 87 -4.53 -6.19 14.37
N TYR A 88 -4.35 -6.40 13.06
CA TYR A 88 -3.39 -7.39 12.58
C TYR A 88 -1.96 -6.98 12.98
N ASP A 89 -1.10 -7.95 13.31
CA ASP A 89 0.29 -7.64 13.69
C ASP A 89 1.14 -7.18 12.49
N LYS A 90 0.99 -7.86 11.36
CA LYS A 90 1.71 -7.56 10.11
C LYS A 90 0.71 -7.20 9.01
N VAL A 91 0.86 -6.03 8.43
CA VAL A 91 -0.01 -5.54 7.34
C VAL A 91 0.86 -5.06 6.19
N ALA A 92 0.52 -5.47 4.97
CA ALA A 92 1.07 -4.87 3.75
C ALA A 92 -0.03 -4.10 3.01
N LEU A 93 0.17 -2.80 2.87
CA LEU A 93 -0.74 -1.90 2.15
C LEU A 93 -0.30 -1.78 0.68
N LEU A 94 -1.16 -2.22 -0.24
CA LEU A 94 -0.90 -2.14 -1.67
C LEU A 94 -1.55 -0.88 -2.24
N VAL A 95 -0.77 -0.12 -3.01
CA VAL A 95 -1.23 1.05 -3.76
C VAL A 95 -0.86 0.92 -5.23
N GLY A 96 -1.75 1.38 -6.11
CA GLY A 96 -1.59 1.25 -7.57
C GLY A 96 -1.30 2.57 -8.27
N ALA A 97 -0.87 2.53 -9.52
CA ALA A 97 -0.46 3.71 -10.27
C ALA A 97 -1.58 4.77 -10.40
N GLU A 98 -1.21 6.05 -10.49
CA GLU A 98 -2.17 7.14 -10.74
C GLU A 98 -2.90 6.91 -12.07
N GLY A 99 -4.23 6.93 -12.05
CA GLY A 99 -5.08 6.59 -13.19
C GLY A 99 -5.63 5.17 -13.10
N PRO A 100 -4.92 4.14 -13.63
CA PRO A 100 -5.45 2.78 -13.71
C PRO A 100 -5.48 2.06 -12.36
N GLY A 101 -4.81 2.57 -11.32
CA GLY A 101 -4.79 1.96 -10.00
C GLY A 101 -4.07 0.60 -9.97
N LEU A 102 -4.51 -0.27 -9.07
CA LEU A 102 -4.04 -1.66 -8.99
C LEU A 102 -4.73 -2.47 -10.09
N THR A 103 -3.99 -3.38 -10.71
CA THR A 103 -4.61 -4.33 -11.63
C THR A 103 -5.53 -5.27 -10.85
N GLU A 104 -6.60 -5.73 -11.50
CA GLU A 104 -7.50 -6.75 -10.94
C GLU A 104 -6.77 -8.04 -10.51
N HIS A 105 -5.68 -8.40 -11.20
CA HIS A 105 -4.85 -9.55 -10.81
C HIS A 105 -4.12 -9.31 -9.48
N ALA A 106 -3.62 -8.09 -9.24
CA ALA A 106 -2.97 -7.73 -7.98
C ALA A 106 -3.99 -7.66 -6.83
N MET A 107 -5.18 -7.08 -7.05
CA MET A 107 -6.23 -7.03 -6.03
C MET A 107 -6.82 -8.41 -5.69
N ARG A 108 -6.81 -9.37 -6.61
CA ARG A 108 -7.20 -10.76 -6.30
C ARG A 108 -6.14 -11.52 -5.51
N ALA A 109 -4.90 -11.07 -5.51
CA ALA A 109 -3.84 -11.67 -4.73
C ALA A 109 -3.81 -11.16 -3.27
N THR A 110 -4.57 -10.12 -2.94
CA THR A 110 -4.69 -9.60 -1.56
C THR A 110 -5.82 -10.27 -0.79
N ASP A 111 -5.84 -10.09 0.54
CA ASP A 111 -6.86 -10.68 1.40
C ASP A 111 -8.12 -9.83 1.45
N VAL A 112 -7.97 -8.51 1.39
CA VAL A 112 -9.09 -7.56 1.42
C VAL A 112 -8.87 -6.37 0.49
N ARG A 113 -9.98 -5.81 0.00
CA ARG A 113 -10.01 -4.54 -0.73
C ARG A 113 -10.55 -3.48 0.22
N ALA A 114 -9.81 -2.39 0.38
CA ALA A 114 -10.16 -1.29 1.25
C ALA A 114 -10.29 0.02 0.48
N ARG A 115 -11.23 0.86 0.89
CA ARG A 115 -11.44 2.21 0.37
C ARG A 115 -11.34 3.26 1.45
N ILE A 116 -10.96 4.45 1.02
CA ILE A 116 -11.17 5.69 1.76
C ILE A 116 -12.47 6.30 1.21
N PRO A 117 -13.49 6.54 2.04
CA PRO A 117 -14.73 7.15 1.58
C PRO A 117 -14.49 8.54 1.00
N MET A 118 -14.99 8.79 -0.21
CA MET A 118 -14.89 10.07 -0.90
C MET A 118 -16.20 10.85 -0.81
N ALA A 119 -16.10 12.18 -0.78
CA ALA A 119 -17.26 13.03 -0.92
C ALA A 119 -17.84 12.96 -2.34
N PRO A 120 -19.15 13.23 -2.54
CA PRO A 120 -19.75 13.26 -3.87
C PRO A 120 -18.97 14.18 -4.84
N GLY A 121 -18.75 13.70 -6.06
CA GLY A 121 -18.02 14.43 -7.10
C GLY A 121 -16.48 14.31 -7.04
N THR A 122 -15.94 13.50 -6.13
CA THR A 122 -14.51 13.15 -6.09
C THR A 122 -14.36 11.64 -6.16
N ASP A 123 -13.60 11.15 -7.15
CA ASP A 123 -13.45 9.70 -7.37
C ASP A 123 -12.30 9.10 -6.58
N SER A 124 -11.22 9.86 -6.35
CA SER A 124 -10.03 9.37 -5.65
C SER A 124 -9.13 10.49 -5.14
N LEU A 125 -8.21 10.13 -4.25
CA LEU A 125 -7.10 10.96 -3.81
C LEU A 125 -5.81 10.61 -4.57
N ASN A 126 -4.85 11.53 -4.53
CA ASN A 126 -3.49 11.25 -4.97
C ASN A 126 -2.91 10.02 -4.24
N LEU A 127 -2.17 9.16 -4.95
CA LEU A 127 -1.56 7.94 -4.39
C LEU A 127 -0.79 8.18 -3.08
N ALA A 128 0.04 9.22 -3.02
CA ALA A 128 0.85 9.50 -1.84
C ALA A 128 -0.02 9.93 -0.64
N THR A 129 -1.14 10.59 -0.89
CA THR A 129 -2.12 10.99 0.12
C THR A 129 -2.91 9.77 0.61
N SER A 130 -3.41 8.93 -0.30
CA SER A 130 -4.09 7.68 0.06
C SER A 130 -3.21 6.78 0.92
N ALA A 131 -1.93 6.64 0.55
CA ALA A 131 -0.96 5.90 1.34
C ALA A 131 -0.74 6.52 2.74
N ALA A 132 -0.63 7.85 2.83
CA ALA A 132 -0.47 8.52 4.13
C ALA A 132 -1.68 8.32 5.05
N ILE A 133 -2.90 8.36 4.52
CA ILE A 133 -4.12 8.07 5.29
C ILE A 133 -4.11 6.62 5.77
N ALA A 134 -3.72 5.68 4.92
CA ALA A 134 -3.63 4.27 5.29
C ALA A 134 -2.56 4.00 6.36
N PHE A 135 -1.40 4.66 6.28
CA PHE A 135 -0.37 4.57 7.32
C PHE A 135 -0.84 5.17 8.64
N TYR A 136 -1.50 6.33 8.59
CA TYR A 136 -2.08 6.96 9.77
C TYR A 136 -3.15 6.07 10.43
N GLU A 137 -4.04 5.50 9.62
CA GLU A 137 -5.09 4.62 10.13
C GLU A 137 -4.52 3.33 10.72
N ARG A 138 -3.42 2.82 10.14
CA ARG A 138 -2.66 1.71 10.71
C ARG A 138 -2.03 2.04 12.07
N ASP A 139 -1.41 3.22 12.22
CA ASP A 139 -0.90 3.67 13.53
C ASP A 139 -2.05 3.83 14.54
N ARG A 140 -3.19 4.37 14.08
CA ARG A 140 -4.39 4.55 14.91
C ARG A 140 -4.94 3.21 15.41
N SER A 141 -4.99 2.17 14.57
CA SER A 141 -5.56 0.87 14.94
C SER A 141 -4.71 0.10 15.94
N LEU A 142 -3.42 0.45 16.08
CA LEU A 142 -2.50 -0.15 17.05
C LEU A 142 -2.60 0.45 18.46
N ARG A 143 -3.38 1.51 18.66
CA ARG A 143 -3.59 2.17 19.97
C ARG A 143 -4.78 1.58 20.70
#